data_AF-A0A6A0GRN8-F1
#
_entry.id   AF-A0A6A0GRN8-F1
#
_cell.length_a   1.000
_cell.length_b   1.000
_cell.length_c   1.000
_cell.angle_alpha   90.00
_cell.angle_beta   90.00
_cell.angle_gamma   90.00
#
_symmetry.space_group_name_H-M   'P 1'
#
loop_
_entity.id
_entity.type
_entity.pdbx_description
1 polymer ?
#
loop_
_entity_poly.entity_id
_entity_poly.type
_entity_poly.pdbx_seq_one_letter_code
_entity_poly.pdbx_strand_id
1 'polypeptide(L)'
;MISELYDQKRYLDQNFKVNGKRHNLENITLGLNEEAHTISVESTIPITKKYVKYLTQKYLCKHHMRDWVRVLSTGHNSSTYVLKYYKILNDDDDGDESD
;
A
#
# COMPACT_ATOMS: atom_id res chain seq x y z
N MET A 1 -6.12 -6.33 -11.88
CA MET A 1 -5.33 -7.02 -10.83
C MET A 1 -3.83 -7.04 -11.11
N ILE A 2 -3.27 -7.86 -12.02
CA ILE A 2 -1.81 -7.91 -12.23
C ILE A 2 -1.26 -6.54 -12.69
N SER A 3 -1.94 -5.88 -13.64
CA SER A 3 -1.54 -4.55 -14.13
C SER A 3 -1.47 -3.47 -13.04
N GLU A 4 -2.31 -3.54 -12.01
CA GLU A 4 -2.32 -2.55 -10.92
C GLU A 4 -1.12 -2.73 -9.98
N LEU A 5 -0.70 -3.98 -9.77
CA LEU A 5 0.52 -4.30 -9.02
C LEU A 5 1.77 -3.78 -9.71
N TYR A 6 1.86 -3.93 -11.03
CA TYR A 6 2.95 -3.35 -11.82
C TYR A 6 2.95 -1.82 -11.77
N ASP A 7 1.79 -1.18 -11.88
CA ASP A 7 1.71 0.28 -11.81
C ASP A 7 2.08 0.79 -10.42
N GLN A 8 1.64 0.12 -9.35
CA GLN A 8 2.04 0.44 -7.99
C GLN A 8 3.56 0.29 -7.79
N LYS A 9 4.15 -0.82 -8.26
CA LYS A 9 5.61 -1.04 -8.20
C LYS A 9 6.35 0.10 -8.91
N ARG A 10 5.93 0.44 -10.13
CA ARG A 10 6.51 1.52 -10.94
C ARG A 10 6.38 2.87 -10.25
N TYR A 11 5.24 3.15 -9.63
CA TYR A 11 5.04 4.37 -8.87
C TYR A 11 6.00 4.47 -7.68
N LEU A 12 6.17 3.36 -6.94
CA LEU A 12 7.12 3.29 -5.83
C LEU A 12 8.54 3.55 -6.32
N ASP A 13 8.98 2.87 -7.38
CA ASP A 13 10.31 3.03 -7.99
C ASP A 13 10.60 4.52 -8.32
N GLN A 14 9.67 5.19 -9.01
CA GLN A 14 9.85 6.58 -9.42
C GLN A 14 9.81 7.60 -8.26
N ASN A 15 9.10 7.28 -7.17
CA ASN A 15 8.86 8.24 -6.09
C ASN A 15 9.66 7.96 -4.81
N PHE A 16 10.32 6.81 -4.74
CA PHE A 16 11.16 6.47 -3.61
C PHE A 16 12.33 7.45 -3.53
N LYS A 17 12.50 8.05 -2.33
CA LYS A 17 13.58 8.97 -2.03
C LYS A 17 14.56 8.32 -1.09
N VAL A 18 15.83 8.45 -1.43
CA VAL A 18 16.97 8.09 -0.59
C VAL A 18 17.80 9.34 -0.38
N ASN A 19 18.11 9.69 0.87
CA ASN A 19 18.85 10.90 1.23
C ASN A 19 18.26 12.19 0.59
N GLY A 20 16.93 12.27 0.51
CA GLY A 20 16.20 13.42 -0.04
C GLY A 20 16.10 13.47 -1.56
N LYS A 21 16.82 12.61 -2.29
CA LYS A 21 16.82 12.56 -3.78
C LYS A 21 16.00 11.38 -4.30
N ARG A 22 15.29 11.61 -5.41
CA ARG A 22 14.62 10.55 -6.19
C ARG A 22 15.63 9.92 -7.16
N HIS A 23 15.30 8.73 -7.68
CA HIS A 23 16.13 7.99 -8.65
C HIS A 23 17.52 7.57 -8.13
N ASN A 24 17.75 7.62 -6.80
CA ASN A 24 18.96 7.13 -6.16
C ASN A 24 18.71 5.77 -5.48
N LEU A 25 18.34 4.78 -6.29
CA LEU A 25 17.86 3.46 -5.82
C LEU A 25 18.94 2.39 -5.78
N GLU A 26 20.22 2.74 -5.89
CA GLU A 26 21.33 1.78 -5.86
C GLU A 26 21.30 0.84 -4.62
N ASN A 27 20.75 1.33 -3.50
CA ASN A 27 20.66 0.62 -2.24
C ASN A 27 19.26 0.05 -1.95
N ILE A 28 18.32 0.17 -2.88
CA ILE A 28 16.92 -0.23 -2.73
C ILE A 28 16.51 -1.15 -3.89
N THR A 29 16.08 -2.36 -3.56
CA THR A 29 15.50 -3.30 -4.52
C THR A 29 14.02 -3.46 -4.25
N LEU A 30 13.20 -3.22 -5.26
CA LEU A 30 11.76 -3.52 -5.20
C LEU A 30 11.54 -4.87 -5.87
N GLY A 31 10.97 -5.83 -5.15
CA GLY A 31 10.53 -7.12 -5.67
C GLY A 31 9.02 -7.12 -5.96
N LEU A 32 8.61 -7.95 -6.91
CA LEU A 32 7.20 -8.22 -7.20
C LEU A 32 7.00 -9.73 -7.15
N ASN A 33 6.07 -10.19 -6.34
CA ASN A 33 5.60 -11.56 -6.35
C ASN A 33 4.14 -11.55 -6.82
N GLU A 34 3.94 -11.99 -8.06
CA GLU A 34 2.64 -11.97 -8.73
C GLU A 34 1.67 -12.99 -8.13
N GLU A 35 2.15 -14.20 -7.81
CA GLU A 35 1.34 -15.27 -7.24
C GLU A 35 0.79 -14.91 -5.85
N ALA A 36 1.64 -14.31 -5.01
CA ALA A 36 1.26 -13.86 -3.68
C ALA A 36 0.61 -12.47 -3.67
N HIS A 37 0.57 -11.76 -4.81
CA HIS A 37 0.13 -10.37 -4.90
C HIS A 37 0.83 -9.43 -3.90
N THR A 38 2.15 -9.59 -3.75
CA THR A 38 2.95 -8.80 -2.80
C THR A 38 4.06 -8.01 -3.49
N ILE A 39 4.34 -6.83 -2.95
CA ILE A 39 5.49 -6.01 -3.32
C ILE A 39 6.44 -6.02 -2.13
N SER A 40 7.66 -6.50 -2.34
CA SER A 40 8.72 -6.48 -1.34
C SER A 40 9.63 -5.27 -1.56
N VAL A 41 10.14 -4.71 -0.46
CA VAL A 41 11.12 -3.63 -0.47
C VAL A 41 12.32 -4.12 0.33
N GLU A 42 13.43 -4.34 -0.35
CA GLU A 42 14.71 -4.71 0.25
C GLU A 42 15.63 -3.51 0.19
N SER A 43 16.35 -3.27 1.29
CA SER A 43 17.19 -2.09 1.42
C SER A 43 18.46 -2.40 2.21
N THR A 44 19.60 -1.99 1.68
CA THR A 44 20.90 -2.07 2.39
C THR A 44 21.05 -0.93 3.41
N ILE A 45 20.31 0.15 3.22
CA ILE A 45 20.25 1.31 4.11
C ILE A 45 19.05 1.25 5.05
N PRO A 46 19.12 1.87 6.24
CA PRO A 46 17.99 1.89 7.18
C PRO A 46 16.83 2.71 6.61
N ILE A 47 15.73 2.04 6.28
CA ILE A 47 14.46 2.67 5.91
C ILE A 47 13.39 2.38 6.97
N THR A 48 12.48 3.33 7.15
CA THR A 48 11.33 3.12 8.04
C THR A 48 10.15 2.60 7.24
N LYS A 49 9.45 1.59 7.77
CA LYS A 49 8.22 1.07 7.16
C LYS A 49 7.15 2.17 6.95
N LYS A 50 7.14 3.19 7.82
CA LYS A 50 6.24 4.36 7.70
C LYS A 50 6.41 5.08 6.36
N TYR A 51 7.61 5.12 5.80
CA TYR A 51 7.87 5.76 4.52
C TYR A 51 7.19 4.99 3.36
N VAL A 52 7.28 3.66 3.39
CA VAL A 52 6.56 2.79 2.42
C VAL A 52 5.05 3.00 2.56
N LYS A 53 4.51 3.04 3.78
CA LYS A 53 3.09 3.35 4.01
C LYS A 53 2.69 4.71 3.41
N TYR A 54 3.49 5.75 3.64
CA TYR A 54 3.23 7.08 3.07
C TYR A 54 3.16 7.05 1.55
N LEU A 55 4.13 6.39 0.89
CA LEU A 55 4.13 6.28 -0.57
C LEU A 55 2.93 5.51 -1.08
N THR A 56 2.56 4.40 -0.45
CA THR A 56 1.36 3.62 -0.79
C THR A 56 0.08 4.45 -0.61
N GLN A 57 -0.06 5.19 0.49
CA GLN A 57 -1.21 6.08 0.68
C GLN A 57 -1.27 7.21 -0.36
N LYS A 58 -0.10 7.70 -0.80
CA LYS A 58 0.00 8.72 -1.85
C LYS A 58 -0.39 8.17 -3.21
N TYR A 59 -0.01 6.92 -3.51
CA TYR A 59 -0.49 6.19 -4.69
C TYR A 59 -2.01 6.06 -4.66
N LEU A 60 -2.60 5.57 -3.56
CA LEU A 60 -4.06 5.45 -3.45
C LEU A 60 -4.78 6.79 -3.65
N CYS A 61 -4.20 7.89 -3.14
CA CYS A 61 -4.75 9.24 -3.37
C CYS A 61 -4.74 9.62 -4.86
N LYS A 62 -3.64 9.35 -5.57
CA LYS A 62 -3.50 9.63 -7.01
C LYS A 62 -4.53 8.87 -7.86
N HIS A 63 -4.89 7.67 -7.44
CA HIS A 63 -5.89 6.83 -8.12
C HIS A 63 -7.30 6.96 -7.53
N HIS A 64 -7.53 7.95 -6.65
CA HIS A 64 -8.79 8.19 -5.95
C HIS A 64 -9.29 7.00 -5.09
N MET A 65 -8.44 6.03 -4.75
CA MET A 65 -8.81 4.79 -4.05
C MET A 65 -8.94 4.91 -2.52
N ARG A 66 -8.88 6.14 -1.99
CA ARG A 66 -8.80 6.41 -0.54
C ARG A 66 -10.07 6.04 0.20
N ASP A 67 -11.21 6.18 -0.44
CA ASP A 67 -12.52 5.92 0.15
C ASP A 67 -12.85 4.43 0.21
N TRP A 68 -12.24 3.63 -0.68
CA TRP A 68 -12.48 2.18 -0.75
C TRP A 68 -11.41 1.35 -0.05
N VAL A 69 -10.15 1.80 0.00
CA VAL A 69 -9.01 0.99 0.45
C VAL A 69 -8.25 1.65 1.60
N ARG A 70 -7.97 0.88 2.65
CA ARG A 70 -7.12 1.26 3.79
C ARG A 70 -5.84 0.44 3.88
N VAL A 71 -4.76 1.09 4.30
CA VAL A 71 -3.45 0.47 4.59
C VAL A 71 -3.36 0.13 6.07
N LEU A 72 -3.29 -1.15 6.41
CA LEU A 72 -3.21 -1.67 7.77
C LEU A 72 -1.84 -2.29 8.05
N SER A 73 -1.32 -2.09 9.25
CA SER A 73 -0.14 -2.81 9.74
C SER A 73 -0.60 -4.17 10.28
N THR A 74 0.13 -5.24 9.99
CA THR A 74 -0.18 -6.58 10.53
C THR A 74 0.20 -6.72 12.02
N GLY A 75 1.04 -5.81 12.54
CA GLY A 75 1.39 -5.70 13.95
C GLY A 75 2.33 -4.53 14.23
N HIS A 76 2.66 -4.29 15.50
CA HIS A 76 3.59 -3.23 15.90
C HIS A 76 5.01 -3.51 15.37
N ASN A 77 5.49 -4.75 15.56
CA ASN A 77 6.84 -5.19 15.20
C ASN A 77 6.94 -5.82 13.80
N SER A 78 5.83 -5.92 13.07
CA SER A 78 5.87 -6.46 11.70
C SER A 78 6.25 -5.37 10.69
N SER A 79 7.06 -5.73 9.70
CA SER A 79 7.44 -4.88 8.58
C SER A 79 6.40 -4.84 7.45
N THR A 80 5.28 -5.54 7.62
CA THR A 80 4.29 -5.75 6.55
C THR A 80 3.09 -4.82 6.69
N TYR A 81 2.67 -4.28 5.54
CA TYR A 81 1.39 -3.60 5.39
C TYR A 81 0.47 -4.39 4.47
N VAL A 82 -0.82 -4.40 4.80
CA VAL A 82 -1.87 -5.05 4.01
C VAL A 82 -2.89 -3.99 3.59
N LEU A 83 -3.28 -4.04 2.32
CA LEU A 83 -4.38 -3.24 1.78
C LEU A 83 -5.67 -4.01 2.03
N LYS A 84 -6.66 -3.37 2.65
CA LYS A 84 -8.00 -3.95 2.85
C LYS A 84 -9.07 -2.98 2.39
N TYR A 85 -10.15 -3.50 1.84
CA TYR A 85 -11.35 -2.71 1.58
C TYR A 85 -12.00 -2.28 2.90
N TYR A 86 -12.65 -1.12 2.89
CA TYR A 86 -13.62 -0.79 3.92
C TYR A 86 -14.81 -1.74 3.82
N LYS A 87 -15.33 -2.19 4.97
CA LYS A 87 -16.63 -2.85 5.00
C LYS A 87 -17.66 -1.75 4.85
N ILE A 88 -18.33 -1.70 3.70
CA ILE A 88 -19.53 -0.90 3.56
C ILE A 88 -20.58 -1.66 4.37
N LEU A 89 -20.93 -1.15 5.54
CA LEU A 89 -22.19 -1.52 6.15
C LEU A 89 -23.23 -0.93 5.20
N ASN A 90 -23.92 -1.80 4.46
CA ASN A 90 -25.07 -1.35 3.71
C ASN A 90 -26.08 -0.90 4.77
N ASP A 91 -26.42 0.39 4.77
CA ASP A 91 -27.45 0.99 5.61
C ASP A 91 -28.85 0.56 5.10
N ASP A 92 -29.02 -0.76 4.92
CA ASP A 92 -30.25 -1.44 4.50
C ASP A 92 -30.72 -2.40 5.61
N ASP A 93 -30.34 -2.09 6.86
CA ASP A 93 -30.92 -2.65 8.09
C ASP A 93 -31.81 -1.57 8.76
N ASP A 94 -32.48 -0.76 7.94
CA ASP A 94 -33.69 -0.01 8.34
C ASP A 94 -34.88 -0.71 7.67
N GLY A 95 -35.23 -1.87 8.22
CA GLY A 95 -36.41 -2.67 7.88
C GLY A 95 -37.12 -3.11 9.15
N ASP A 96 -37.89 -2.19 9.72
CA ASP A 96 -38.90 -2.39 10.76
C ASP A 96 -39.79 -3.62 10.49
N GLU A 97 -39.85 -4.59 11.41
CA GLU A 97 -41.11 -5.26 11.76
C GLU A 97 -41.13 -5.60 13.27
N SER A 98 -42.14 -5.04 13.93
CA SER A 98 -42.61 -5.37 15.27
C SER A 98 -43.29 -6.75 15.30
N ASP A 99 -42.91 -7.63 16.22
CA ASP A 99 -43.76 -8.40 17.17
C ASP A 99 -42.87 -9.09 18.23
#